data_AF-A0A3M1MJJ9-F1
#
_entry.id   AF-A0A3M1MJJ9-F1
#
_cell.length_a   1.000
_cell.length_b   1.000
_cell.length_c   1.000
_cell.angle_alpha   90.00
_cell.angle_beta   90.00
_cell.angle_gamma   90.00
#
_symmetry.space_group_name_H-M   'P 1'
#
loop_
_entity.id
_entity.type
_entity.pdbx_description
1 polymer ?
#
loop_
_entity_poly.entity_id
_entity_poly.type
_entity_poly.pdbx_seq_one_letter_code
_entity_poly.pdbx_strand_id
1 'polypeptide(L)'
;MSRILYPLYAIVYIFLLLWSIKIWQKQRSIGLFLLVCNIIGLFYENLALSIGIFVGESTALYQINFLRFILHGIAVPLLIFVCYEFARHAGYSWANTAPMRWVAAGMSLLVIALGMWNRLGSMQLEHIFVDGIHRYTDAGVSGPPIATIFSVLFVGIIGYLLWRHHNWQWLWWSALSVFLTQAIPVQSARWLIGAVAEILFTVALIKTALWVNDAFPAKNTASATPPNMLTQ
;
A
#
# COMPACT_ATOMS: atom_id res chain seq x y z
N MET A 1 -18.61 15.15 -11.34
CA MET A 1 -18.45 14.52 -10.00
C MET A 1 -16.98 14.27 -9.68
N SER A 2 -16.24 13.62 -10.59
CA SER A 2 -14.82 13.25 -10.42
C SER A 2 -13.88 14.43 -10.11
N ARG A 3 -14.14 15.64 -10.64
CA ARG A 3 -13.39 16.88 -10.34
C ARG A 3 -13.33 17.26 -8.85
N ILE A 4 -14.33 16.90 -8.06
CA ILE A 4 -14.37 17.22 -6.62
C ILE A 4 -13.76 16.06 -5.81
N LEU A 5 -13.93 14.84 -6.29
CA LEU A 5 -13.56 13.63 -5.56
C LEU A 5 -12.05 13.40 -5.50
N TYR A 6 -11.31 13.59 -6.59
CA TYR A 6 -9.85 13.39 -6.52
C TYR A 6 -9.14 14.37 -5.58
N PRO A 7 -9.47 15.68 -5.57
CA PRO A 7 -8.94 16.59 -4.55
C PRO A 7 -9.34 16.17 -3.13
N LEU A 8 -10.58 15.72 -2.93
CA LEU A 8 -11.04 15.22 -1.64
C LEU A 8 -10.24 13.97 -1.19
N TYR A 9 -10.02 13.02 -2.09
CA TYR A 9 -9.21 11.83 -1.82
C TYR A 9 -7.75 12.19 -1.53
N ALA A 10 -7.16 13.15 -2.26
CA ALA A 10 -5.83 13.65 -1.95
C ALA A 10 -5.75 14.25 -0.54
N ILE A 11 -6.76 15.00 -0.12
CA ILE A 11 -6.88 15.54 1.25
C ILE A 11 -6.99 14.40 2.28
N VAL A 12 -7.82 13.39 2.03
CA VAL A 12 -7.92 12.20 2.90
C VAL A 12 -6.56 11.51 3.03
N TYR A 13 -5.84 11.32 1.93
CA TYR A 13 -4.50 10.73 1.95
C TYR A 13 -3.48 11.60 2.69
N ILE A 14 -3.60 12.93 2.69
CA ILE A 14 -2.77 13.79 3.56
C ILE A 14 -3.00 13.44 5.03
N PHE A 15 -4.25 13.31 5.48
CA PHE A 15 -4.55 12.93 6.86
C PHE A 15 -4.00 11.54 7.20
N LEU A 16 -4.18 10.56 6.32
CA LEU A 16 -3.65 9.20 6.50
C LEU A 16 -2.12 9.16 6.50
N LEU A 17 -1.47 10.00 5.68
CA LEU A 17 -0.03 10.14 5.62
C LEU A 17 0.51 10.75 6.92
N LEU A 18 -0.08 11.85 7.39
CA LEU A 18 0.32 12.47 8.66
C LEU A 18 0.10 11.51 9.85
N TRP A 19 -1.01 10.76 9.83
CA TRP A 19 -1.30 9.77 10.86
C TRP A 19 -0.27 8.63 10.86
N SER A 20 0.03 8.06 9.69
CA SER A 20 1.02 6.98 9.56
C SER A 20 2.45 7.43 9.89
N ILE A 21 2.85 8.64 9.49
CA ILE A 21 4.16 9.23 9.87
C ILE A 21 4.26 9.36 11.39
N LYS A 22 3.22 9.88 12.06
CA LYS A 22 3.22 10.01 13.53
C LYS A 22 3.38 8.67 14.23
N ILE A 23 2.77 7.60 13.71
CA ILE A 23 2.93 6.24 14.24
C ILE A 23 4.34 5.72 13.99
N TRP A 24 4.85 5.88 12.77
CA TRP A 24 6.21 5.47 12.40
C TRP A 24 7.28 6.17 13.24
N GLN A 25 7.14 7.47 13.51
CA GLN A 25 8.09 8.22 14.33
C GLN A 25 8.21 7.66 15.76
N LYS A 26 7.12 7.11 16.31
CA LYS A 26 7.09 6.50 17.65
C LYS A 26 7.69 5.09 17.67
N GLN A 27 7.38 4.26 16.67
CA GLN A 27 7.72 2.84 16.70
C GLN A 27 8.97 2.48 15.89
N ARG A 28 9.36 3.34 14.93
CA ARG A 28 10.56 3.21 14.09
C ARG A 28 10.73 1.84 13.41
N SER A 29 9.62 1.17 13.06
CA SER A 29 9.66 -0.12 12.36
C SER A 29 9.78 0.06 10.84
N ILE A 30 10.48 -0.87 10.20
CA ILE A 30 10.65 -0.88 8.74
C ILE A 30 9.31 -1.12 8.03
N GLY A 31 8.44 -1.98 8.58
CA GLY A 31 7.10 -2.22 8.01
C GLY A 31 6.25 -0.95 7.97
N LEU A 32 6.29 -0.13 9.04
CA LEU A 32 5.59 1.15 9.04
C LEU A 32 6.21 2.17 8.09
N PHE A 33 7.53 2.19 7.96
CA PHE A 33 8.19 3.04 6.97
C PHE A 33 7.73 2.71 5.54
N LEU A 34 7.70 1.42 5.20
CA LEU A 34 7.23 0.98 3.88
C LEU A 34 5.73 1.24 3.68
N LEU A 35 4.91 1.16 4.73
CA LEU A 35 3.52 1.58 4.69
C LEU A 35 3.40 3.09 4.40
N VAL A 36 4.22 3.94 5.04
CA VAL A 36 4.28 5.37 4.74
C VAL A 36 4.66 5.60 3.27
N CYS A 37 5.68 4.89 2.75
CA CYS A 37 6.05 4.95 1.33
C CYS A 37 4.88 4.58 0.41
N ASN A 38 4.12 3.54 0.75
CA ASN A 38 2.93 3.14 -0.01
C ASN A 38 1.87 4.26 -0.03
N ILE A 39 1.59 4.88 1.13
CA ILE A 39 0.62 5.97 1.25
C ILE A 39 1.07 7.22 0.47
N ILE A 40 2.38 7.51 0.40
CA ILE A 40 2.90 8.58 -0.47
C ILE A 40 2.57 8.31 -1.94
N GLY A 41 2.69 7.07 -2.40
CA GLY A 41 2.30 6.68 -3.76
C GLY A 41 0.82 6.95 -4.04
N LEU A 42 -0.07 6.53 -3.13
CA LEU A 42 -1.51 6.75 -3.24
C LEU A 42 -1.90 8.24 -3.17
N PHE A 43 -1.23 9.00 -2.31
CA PHE A 43 -1.39 10.46 -2.25
C PHE A 43 -1.00 11.09 -3.59
N TYR A 44 0.18 10.76 -4.12
CA TYR A 44 0.66 11.31 -5.39
C TYR A 44 -0.27 10.96 -6.54
N GLU A 45 -0.83 9.74 -6.56
CA GLU A 45 -1.80 9.31 -7.57
C GLU A 45 -3.05 10.21 -7.60
N ASN A 46 -3.62 10.51 -6.44
CA ASN A 46 -4.80 11.38 -6.34
C ASN A 46 -4.44 12.87 -6.59
N LEU A 47 -3.24 13.29 -6.21
CA LEU A 47 -2.72 14.62 -6.52
C LEU A 47 -2.53 14.82 -8.03
N ALA A 48 -1.94 13.85 -8.72
CA ALA A 48 -1.73 13.87 -10.17
C ALA A 48 -3.05 14.04 -10.94
N LEU A 49 -4.09 13.31 -10.52
CA LEU A 49 -5.44 13.43 -11.09
C LEU A 49 -6.09 14.79 -10.78
N SER A 50 -5.83 15.32 -9.58
CA SER A 50 -6.32 16.65 -9.19
C SER A 50 -5.66 17.76 -10.02
N ILE A 51 -4.36 17.66 -10.29
CA ILE A 51 -3.62 18.60 -11.15
C ILE A 51 -4.19 18.59 -12.57
N GLY A 52 -4.57 17.41 -13.09
CA GLY A 52 -5.20 17.24 -14.40
C GLY A 52 -6.56 17.94 -14.57
N ILE A 53 -7.16 18.47 -13.49
CA ILE A 53 -8.35 19.34 -13.57
C ILE A 53 -7.97 20.71 -14.15
N PHE A 54 -6.80 21.22 -13.77
CA PHE A 54 -6.34 22.57 -14.09
C PHE A 54 -5.37 22.60 -15.27
N VAL A 55 -4.59 21.53 -15.41
CA VAL A 55 -3.57 21.40 -16.44
C VAL A 55 -4.16 20.64 -17.62
N GLY A 56 -4.20 21.28 -18.78
CA GLY A 56 -4.61 20.65 -20.05
C GLY A 56 -3.60 19.60 -20.53
N GLU A 57 -3.79 19.15 -21.77
CA GLU A 57 -2.81 18.30 -22.44
C GLU A 57 -1.44 19.01 -22.51
N SER A 58 -0.42 18.40 -21.93
CA SER A 58 0.91 19.00 -21.84
C SER A 58 1.98 17.97 -21.49
N THR A 59 3.23 18.26 -21.83
CA THR A 59 4.40 17.48 -21.44
C THR A 59 4.56 17.38 -19.93
N ALA A 60 4.17 18.42 -19.18
CA ALA A 60 4.20 18.40 -17.72
C ALA A 60 3.19 17.37 -17.17
N LEU A 61 1.96 17.37 -17.68
CA LEU A 61 0.94 16.40 -17.28
C LEU A 61 1.34 14.96 -17.66
N TYR A 62 2.00 14.79 -18.80
CA TYR A 62 2.58 13.51 -19.20
C TYR A 62 3.58 13.00 -18.15
N GLN A 63 4.56 13.81 -17.76
CA GLN A 63 5.59 13.43 -16.78
C GLN A 63 4.99 13.11 -15.40
N ILE A 64 3.99 13.89 -14.97
CA ILE A 64 3.26 13.64 -13.73
C ILE A 64 2.56 12.28 -13.76
N ASN A 65 1.88 11.94 -14.85
CA ASN A 65 1.21 10.64 -14.98
C ASN A 65 2.21 9.50 -15.15
N PHE A 66 3.33 9.72 -15.84
CA PHE A 66 4.42 8.75 -15.94
C PHE A 66 4.98 8.39 -14.56
N LEU A 67 5.30 9.40 -13.74
CA LEU A 67 5.75 9.19 -12.37
C LEU A 67 4.68 8.49 -11.52
N ARG A 68 3.39 8.80 -11.71
CA ARG A 68 2.28 8.09 -11.03
C ARG A 68 2.36 6.58 -11.29
N PHE A 69 2.56 6.15 -12.53
CA PHE A 69 2.62 4.73 -12.86
C PHE A 69 3.83 4.02 -12.25
N ILE A 70 4.99 4.70 -12.19
CA ILE A 70 6.18 4.20 -11.52
C ILE A 70 5.91 4.05 -10.01
N LEU A 71 5.43 5.12 -9.37
CA LEU A 71 5.16 5.11 -7.93
C LEU A 71 4.12 4.05 -7.56
N HIS A 72 3.04 3.93 -8.32
CA HIS A 72 2.02 2.90 -8.09
C HIS A 72 2.61 1.48 -8.20
N GLY A 73 3.40 1.22 -9.26
CA GLY A 73 3.99 -0.10 -9.49
C GLY A 73 5.06 -0.50 -8.46
N ILE A 74 5.67 0.47 -7.77
CA ILE A 74 6.57 0.22 -6.63
C ILE A 74 5.79 0.12 -5.33
N ALA A 75 4.84 1.03 -5.09
CA ALA A 75 4.16 1.20 -3.81
C ALA A 75 3.38 -0.05 -3.40
N VAL A 76 2.61 -0.65 -4.30
CA VAL A 76 1.72 -1.77 -3.96
C VAL A 76 2.50 -3.02 -3.54
N PRO A 77 3.53 -3.48 -4.26
CA PRO A 77 4.34 -4.62 -3.84
C PRO A 77 5.10 -4.47 -2.53
N LEU A 78 5.33 -3.25 -2.03
CA LEU A 78 5.91 -3.05 -0.70
C LEU A 78 5.02 -3.63 0.41
N LEU A 79 3.69 -3.70 0.17
CA LEU A 79 2.74 -4.24 1.13
C LEU A 79 2.96 -5.71 1.46
N ILE A 80 3.66 -6.46 0.58
CA ILE A 80 4.09 -7.83 0.86
C ILE A 80 4.98 -7.85 2.11
N PHE A 81 5.99 -6.98 2.16
CA PHE A 81 6.88 -6.89 3.31
C PHE A 81 6.18 -6.32 4.55
N VAL A 82 5.30 -5.34 4.36
CA VAL A 82 4.47 -4.78 5.45
C VAL A 82 3.65 -5.89 6.12
N CYS A 83 2.98 -6.74 5.33
CA CYS A 83 2.16 -7.82 5.87
C CYS A 83 2.99 -8.96 6.45
N TYR A 84 4.19 -9.22 5.92
CA TYR A 84 5.16 -10.09 6.58
C TYR A 84 5.51 -9.59 7.99
N GLU A 85 5.77 -8.29 8.17
CA GLU A 85 6.03 -7.72 9.50
C GLU A 85 4.81 -7.84 10.43
N PHE A 86 3.58 -7.70 9.91
CA PHE A 86 2.36 -7.96 10.69
C PHE A 86 2.29 -9.41 11.17
N ALA A 87 2.56 -10.38 10.29
CA ALA A 87 2.59 -11.80 10.67
C ALA A 87 3.71 -12.10 11.66
N ARG A 88 4.89 -11.49 11.51
CA ARG A 88 6.00 -11.67 12.47
C ARG A 88 5.62 -11.17 13.85
N HIS A 89 5.09 -9.96 13.96
CA HIS A 89 4.71 -9.37 15.24
C HIS A 89 3.49 -10.05 15.86
N ALA A 90 2.56 -10.57 15.06
CA ALA A 90 1.44 -11.40 15.54
C ALA A 90 1.88 -12.79 16.07
N GLY A 91 3.18 -13.12 16.02
CA GLY A 91 3.74 -14.31 16.64
C GLY A 91 3.66 -15.58 15.79
N TYR A 92 3.43 -15.47 14.48
CA TYR A 92 3.43 -16.64 13.60
C TYR A 92 4.83 -17.26 13.51
N SER A 93 4.93 -18.55 13.84
CA SER A 93 6.21 -19.28 13.91
C SER A 93 7.01 -19.25 12.60
N TRP A 94 6.33 -19.40 11.46
CA TRP A 94 6.96 -19.34 10.13
C TRP A 94 7.58 -17.96 9.83
N ALA A 95 6.96 -16.88 10.32
CA ALA A 95 7.39 -15.51 10.07
C ALA A 95 8.54 -15.07 10.97
N ASN A 96 8.75 -15.78 12.09
CA ASN A 96 9.73 -15.43 13.11
C ASN A 96 11.14 -15.98 12.85
N THR A 97 11.39 -16.51 11.65
CA THR A 97 12.69 -17.03 11.24
C THR A 97 13.48 -15.99 10.44
N ALA A 98 14.79 -15.90 10.64
CA ALA A 98 15.65 -14.95 9.94
C ALA A 98 15.62 -15.08 8.41
N PRO A 99 15.59 -16.30 7.81
CA PRO A 99 15.47 -16.44 6.36
C PRO A 99 14.17 -15.87 5.80
N MET A 100 13.06 -15.97 6.55
CA MET A 100 11.75 -15.54 6.04
C MET A 100 11.67 -14.03 5.81
N ARG A 101 12.44 -13.24 6.57
CA ARG A 101 12.58 -11.80 6.32
C ARG A 101 13.18 -11.53 4.94
N TRP A 102 14.22 -12.27 4.56
CA TRP A 102 14.87 -12.12 3.26
C TRP A 102 13.99 -12.64 2.13
N VAL A 103 13.23 -13.72 2.36
CA VAL A 103 12.23 -14.22 1.40
C VAL A 103 11.15 -13.17 1.15
N ALA A 104 10.60 -12.55 2.20
CA ALA A 104 9.58 -11.51 2.05
C ALA A 104 10.13 -10.26 1.32
N ALA A 105 11.35 -9.84 1.64
CA ALA A 105 12.01 -8.72 0.95
C ALA A 105 12.29 -9.06 -0.52
N GLY A 106 12.85 -10.24 -0.78
CA GLY A 106 13.12 -10.74 -2.12
C GLY A 106 11.86 -10.88 -2.97
N MET A 107 10.77 -11.36 -2.38
CA MET A 107 9.47 -11.45 -3.04
C MET A 107 8.91 -10.07 -3.39
N SER A 108 8.97 -9.10 -2.48
CA SER A 108 8.56 -7.71 -2.77
C SER A 108 9.39 -7.12 -3.91
N LEU A 109 10.72 -7.24 -3.85
CA LEU A 109 11.62 -6.74 -4.89
C LEU A 109 11.41 -7.43 -6.24
N LEU A 110 11.20 -8.75 -6.25
CA LEU A 110 10.93 -9.52 -7.46
C LEU A 110 9.63 -9.06 -8.11
N VAL A 111 8.56 -8.87 -7.33
CA VAL A 111 7.27 -8.40 -7.85
C VAL A 111 7.38 -6.98 -8.39
N ILE A 112 8.16 -6.10 -7.75
CA ILE A 112 8.48 -4.76 -8.28
C ILE A 112 9.22 -4.90 -9.60
N ALA A 113 10.29 -5.70 -9.66
CA ALA A 113 11.10 -5.84 -10.85
C ALA A 113 10.29 -6.39 -12.03
N LEU A 114 9.52 -7.46 -11.83
CA LEU A 114 8.64 -8.04 -12.85
C LEU A 114 7.52 -7.07 -13.27
N GLY A 115 6.90 -6.39 -12.30
CA GLY A 115 5.87 -5.40 -12.55
C GLY A 115 6.38 -4.22 -13.38
N MET A 116 7.56 -3.68 -13.03
CA MET A 116 8.21 -2.60 -13.76
C MET A 116 8.71 -3.02 -15.12
N TRP A 117 9.29 -4.21 -15.25
CA TRP A 117 9.74 -4.75 -16.53
C TRP A 117 8.58 -4.86 -17.53
N ASN A 118 7.49 -5.53 -17.13
CA ASN A 118 6.33 -5.71 -17.99
C ASN A 118 5.65 -4.39 -18.34
N ARG A 119 5.58 -3.47 -17.37
CA ARG A 119 4.89 -2.20 -17.55
C ARG A 119 5.69 -1.23 -18.39
N LEU A 120 6.94 -0.98 -18.05
CA LEU A 120 7.78 -0.01 -18.77
C LEU A 120 8.15 -0.48 -20.17
N GLY A 121 8.29 -1.79 -20.40
CA GLY A 121 8.59 -2.34 -21.72
C GLY A 121 7.45 -2.19 -22.74
N SER A 122 6.21 -2.03 -22.28
CA SER A 122 5.02 -1.87 -23.14
C SER A 122 4.33 -0.53 -23.00
N MET A 123 4.88 0.40 -22.20
CA MET A 123 4.18 1.61 -21.79
C MET A 123 3.92 2.55 -22.96
N GLN A 124 2.65 2.80 -23.24
CA GLN A 124 2.22 3.78 -24.24
C GLN A 124 1.18 4.69 -23.59
N LEU A 125 1.63 5.90 -23.24
CA LEU A 125 0.77 6.87 -22.56
C LEU A 125 -0.06 7.66 -23.57
N GLU A 126 -1.36 7.45 -23.53
CA GLU A 126 -2.34 8.17 -24.33
C GLU A 126 -3.09 9.18 -23.49
N HIS A 127 -3.27 10.38 -24.02
CA HIS A 127 -4.07 11.40 -23.39
C HIS A 127 -5.56 11.04 -23.49
N ILE A 128 -6.26 11.13 -22.37
CA ILE A 128 -7.71 11.01 -22.32
C ILE A 128 -8.30 12.14 -21.49
N PHE A 129 -9.46 12.64 -21.96
CA PHE A 129 -10.26 13.61 -21.23
C PHE A 129 -11.56 12.95 -20.77
N VAL A 130 -11.68 12.69 -19.47
CA VAL A 130 -12.84 11.97 -18.90
C VAL A 130 -13.32 12.68 -17.65
N ASP A 131 -14.64 12.84 -17.52
CA ASP A 131 -15.30 13.54 -16.40
C ASP A 131 -14.74 14.94 -16.12
N GLY A 132 -14.25 15.59 -17.17
CA GLY A 132 -13.69 16.93 -17.09
C GLY A 132 -12.28 17.01 -16.54
N ILE A 133 -11.52 15.91 -16.58
CA ILE A 133 -10.14 15.79 -16.09
C ILE A 133 -9.25 15.31 -17.25
N HIS A 134 -8.14 16.00 -17.47
CA HIS A 134 -7.09 15.56 -18.37
C HIS A 134 -6.18 14.58 -17.64
N ARG A 135 -5.90 13.42 -18.23
CA ARG A 135 -4.90 12.48 -17.70
C ARG A 135 -4.34 11.62 -18.82
N TYR A 136 -3.17 11.04 -18.56
CA TYR A 136 -2.61 10.02 -19.45
C TYR A 136 -2.92 8.64 -18.89
N THR A 137 -3.40 7.74 -19.75
CA THR A 137 -3.64 6.34 -19.45
C THR A 137 -2.65 5.47 -20.21
N ASP A 138 -2.36 4.30 -19.66
CA ASP A 138 -1.45 3.33 -20.27
C ASP A 138 -2.26 2.43 -21.22
N ALA A 139 -2.12 2.65 -22.54
CA ALA A 139 -2.82 1.92 -23.59
C ALA A 139 -2.09 0.64 -24.02
N GLY A 140 -0.79 0.53 -23.72
CA GLY A 140 0.05 -0.58 -24.15
C GLY A 140 -0.02 -1.83 -23.27
N VAL A 141 -0.58 -1.72 -22.07
CA VAL A 141 -0.76 -2.88 -21.18
C VAL A 141 -2.08 -3.57 -21.47
N SER A 142 -1.98 -4.72 -22.15
CA SER A 142 -3.09 -5.67 -22.30
C SER A 142 -3.03 -6.72 -21.18
N GLY A 143 -4.10 -6.83 -20.40
CA GLY A 143 -4.26 -7.84 -19.35
C GLY A 143 -4.28 -7.30 -17.92
N PRO A 144 -4.63 -8.16 -16.93
CA PRO A 144 -4.77 -7.74 -15.54
C PRO A 144 -3.41 -7.33 -14.93
N PRO A 145 -3.37 -6.36 -14.00
CA PRO A 145 -2.13 -5.95 -13.35
C PRO A 145 -1.65 -7.03 -12.37
N ILE A 146 -0.86 -7.99 -12.87
CA ILE A 146 -0.42 -9.19 -12.15
C ILE A 146 0.28 -8.83 -10.83
N ALA A 147 1.17 -7.83 -10.85
CA ALA A 147 1.90 -7.40 -9.65
C ALA A 147 0.96 -6.90 -8.55
N THR A 148 -0.04 -6.09 -8.91
CA THR A 148 -1.07 -5.58 -7.98
C THR A 148 -1.92 -6.72 -7.45
N ILE A 149 -2.40 -7.61 -8.33
CA ILE A 149 -3.20 -8.80 -7.97
C ILE A 149 -2.46 -9.65 -6.95
N PHE A 150 -1.21 -10.01 -7.25
CA PHE A 150 -0.40 -10.84 -6.37
C PHE A 150 -0.16 -10.19 -5.00
N SER A 151 0.13 -8.89 -4.98
CA SER A 151 0.36 -8.14 -3.75
C SER A 151 -0.90 -8.08 -2.88
N VAL A 152 -2.06 -7.74 -3.47
CA VAL A 152 -3.34 -7.66 -2.74
C VAL A 152 -3.79 -9.04 -2.27
N LEU A 153 -3.58 -10.09 -3.07
CA LEU A 153 -3.85 -11.47 -2.65
C LEU A 153 -2.97 -11.86 -1.45
N PHE A 154 -1.70 -11.51 -1.45
CA PHE A 154 -0.82 -11.75 -0.31
C PHE A 154 -1.32 -11.03 0.95
N VAL A 155 -1.72 -9.75 0.84
CA VAL A 155 -2.34 -9.02 1.95
C VAL A 155 -3.63 -9.72 2.42
N GLY A 156 -4.44 -10.21 1.49
CA GLY A 156 -5.65 -11.00 1.79
C GLY A 156 -5.31 -12.27 2.57
N ILE A 157 -4.33 -13.06 2.15
CA ILE A 157 -3.91 -14.28 2.86
C ILE A 157 -3.49 -13.97 4.29
N ILE A 158 -2.64 -12.94 4.49
CA ILE A 158 -2.24 -12.54 5.84
C ILE A 158 -3.44 -12.03 6.64
N GLY A 159 -4.32 -11.24 6.04
CA GLY A 159 -5.56 -10.78 6.66
C GLY A 159 -6.47 -11.92 7.08
N TYR A 160 -6.58 -12.97 6.27
CA TYR A 160 -7.34 -14.17 6.59
C TYR A 160 -6.71 -14.94 7.76
N LEU A 161 -5.38 -15.12 7.78
CA LEU A 161 -4.68 -15.73 8.90
C LEU A 161 -4.95 -14.97 10.20
N LEU A 162 -4.77 -13.64 10.18
CA LEU A 162 -5.05 -12.77 11.33
C LEU A 162 -6.50 -12.88 11.80
N TRP A 163 -7.45 -13.00 10.88
CA TRP A 163 -8.85 -13.24 11.22
C TRP A 163 -9.01 -14.59 11.93
N ARG A 164 -8.47 -15.67 11.39
CA ARG A 164 -8.65 -17.03 11.93
C ARG A 164 -7.99 -17.24 13.29
N HIS A 165 -6.83 -16.66 13.54
CA HIS A 165 -6.08 -16.87 14.79
C HIS A 165 -6.34 -15.79 15.85
N HIS A 166 -6.71 -14.57 15.45
CA HIS A 166 -6.81 -13.44 16.38
C HIS A 166 -8.12 -12.65 16.26
N ASN A 167 -9.10 -13.14 15.49
CA ASN A 167 -10.39 -12.47 15.23
C ASN A 167 -10.26 -11.06 14.60
N TRP A 168 -9.11 -10.73 13.99
CA TRP A 168 -8.89 -9.45 13.32
C TRP A 168 -9.28 -9.50 11.84
N GLN A 169 -10.57 -9.31 11.56
CA GLN A 169 -11.15 -9.47 10.21
C GLN A 169 -10.95 -8.28 9.25
N TRP A 170 -10.55 -7.12 9.75
CA TRP A 170 -10.58 -5.86 8.99
C TRP A 170 -9.67 -5.88 7.75
N LEU A 171 -8.48 -6.49 7.86
CA LEU A 171 -7.53 -6.56 6.76
C LEU A 171 -8.05 -7.45 5.62
N TRP A 172 -8.68 -8.58 5.95
CA TRP A 172 -9.29 -9.48 4.97
C TRP A 172 -10.39 -8.79 4.15
N TRP A 173 -11.39 -8.20 4.83
CA TRP A 173 -12.52 -7.57 4.16
C TRP A 173 -12.12 -6.37 3.31
N SER A 174 -11.16 -5.59 3.78
CA SER A 174 -10.64 -4.46 3.01
C SER A 174 -9.86 -4.91 1.76
N ALA A 175 -9.00 -5.93 1.87
CA ALA A 175 -8.30 -6.51 0.72
C ALA A 175 -9.28 -7.09 -0.31
N LEU A 176 -10.31 -7.80 0.16
CA LEU A 176 -11.36 -8.34 -0.68
C LEU A 176 -12.14 -7.23 -1.39
N SER A 177 -12.44 -6.12 -0.71
CA SER A 177 -13.12 -4.98 -1.32
C SER A 177 -12.32 -4.36 -2.47
N VAL A 178 -11.00 -4.20 -2.32
CA VAL A 178 -10.13 -3.75 -3.42
C VAL A 178 -10.18 -4.74 -4.57
N PHE A 179 -10.10 -6.04 -4.30
CA PHE A 179 -10.17 -7.05 -5.34
C PHE A 179 -11.49 -7.03 -6.13
N LEU A 180 -12.62 -6.95 -5.42
CA LEU A 180 -13.95 -6.92 -6.01
C LEU A 180 -14.21 -5.64 -6.81
N THR A 181 -13.75 -4.49 -6.32
CA THR A 181 -13.92 -3.21 -7.03
C THR A 181 -13.14 -3.19 -8.35
N GLN A 182 -11.96 -3.80 -8.40
CA GLN A 182 -11.18 -3.91 -9.64
C GLN A 182 -11.83 -4.84 -10.68
N ALA A 183 -12.70 -5.77 -10.26
CA ALA A 183 -13.45 -6.64 -11.15
C ALA A 183 -14.69 -5.96 -11.78
N ILE A 184 -15.08 -4.76 -11.33
CA ILE A 184 -16.24 -4.03 -11.89
C ILE A 184 -15.95 -3.66 -13.35
N PRO A 185 -16.76 -4.06 -14.35
CA PRO A 185 -16.47 -3.79 -15.76
C PRO A 185 -16.65 -2.32 -16.15
N VAL A 186 -17.55 -1.60 -15.47
CA VAL A 186 -17.84 -0.18 -15.72
C VAL A 186 -16.72 0.71 -15.21
N GLN A 187 -16.02 1.39 -16.11
CA GLN A 187 -14.79 2.14 -15.81
C GLN A 187 -15.00 3.30 -14.84
N SER A 188 -16.09 4.06 -15.00
CA SER A 188 -16.44 5.20 -14.14
C SER A 188 -16.75 4.76 -12.70
N ALA A 189 -17.53 3.68 -12.54
CA ALA A 189 -17.81 3.09 -11.24
C ALA A 189 -16.55 2.52 -10.59
N ARG A 190 -15.68 1.85 -11.37
CA ARG A 190 -14.39 1.33 -10.89
C ARG A 190 -13.51 2.44 -10.32
N TRP A 191 -13.39 3.58 -11.01
CA TRP A 191 -12.58 4.70 -10.49
C TRP A 191 -13.13 5.29 -9.21
N LEU A 192 -14.46 5.41 -9.10
CA LEU A 192 -15.10 6.00 -7.93
C LEU A 192 -15.00 5.08 -6.71
N ILE A 193 -15.50 3.86 -6.87
CA ILE A 193 -15.65 2.88 -5.77
C ILE A 193 -14.29 2.29 -5.42
N GLY A 194 -13.42 2.09 -6.41
CA GLY A 194 -12.04 1.63 -6.19
C GLY A 194 -11.26 2.57 -5.28
N ALA A 195 -11.34 3.89 -5.49
CA ALA A 195 -10.67 4.86 -4.62
C ALA A 195 -11.15 4.80 -3.17
N VAL A 196 -12.46 4.61 -2.95
CA VAL A 196 -13.01 4.43 -1.59
C VAL A 196 -12.51 3.12 -0.97
N ALA A 197 -12.49 2.03 -1.73
CA ALA A 197 -11.98 0.74 -1.27
C ALA A 197 -10.48 0.82 -0.91
N GLU A 198 -9.68 1.54 -1.69
CA GLU A 198 -8.27 1.80 -1.41
C GLU A 198 -8.08 2.60 -0.12
N ILE A 199 -8.89 3.64 0.13
CA ILE A 199 -8.87 4.40 1.38
C ILE A 199 -9.18 3.48 2.57
N LEU A 200 -10.24 2.67 2.48
CA LEU A 200 -10.62 1.72 3.53
C LEU A 200 -9.52 0.68 3.77
N PHE A 201 -8.86 0.24 2.70
CA PHE A 201 -7.72 -0.67 2.74
C PHE A 201 -6.50 -0.05 3.43
N THR A 202 -6.15 1.20 3.11
CA THR A 202 -5.09 1.95 3.81
C THR A 202 -5.42 2.13 5.30
N VAL A 203 -6.66 2.48 5.64
CA VAL A 203 -7.11 2.59 7.03
C VAL A 203 -6.97 1.23 7.75
N ALA A 204 -7.38 0.14 7.11
CA ALA A 204 -7.24 -1.20 7.67
C ALA A 204 -5.76 -1.58 7.88
N LEU A 205 -4.86 -1.23 6.96
CA LEU A 205 -3.42 -1.44 7.11
C LEU A 205 -2.85 -0.66 8.31
N ILE A 206 -3.18 0.64 8.44
CA ILE A 206 -2.73 1.46 9.57
C ILE A 206 -3.27 0.91 10.90
N LYS A 207 -4.57 0.56 10.96
CA LYS A 207 -5.17 -0.01 12.17
C LYS A 207 -4.59 -1.38 12.51
N THR A 208 -4.28 -2.20 11.52
CA THR A 208 -3.61 -3.49 11.73
C THR A 208 -2.21 -3.28 12.29
N ALA A 209 -1.47 -2.30 11.76
CA ALA A 209 -0.15 -1.96 12.29
C ALA A 209 -0.24 -1.53 13.77
N LEU A 210 -1.19 -0.67 14.13
CA LEU A 210 -1.40 -0.28 15.53
C LEU A 210 -1.76 -1.48 16.41
N TRP A 211 -2.79 -2.23 16.01
CA TRP A 211 -3.27 -3.38 16.77
C TRP A 211 -2.18 -4.43 17.02
N VAL A 212 -1.40 -4.77 15.99
CA VAL A 212 -0.32 -5.75 16.12
C VAL A 212 0.76 -5.28 17.10
N ASN A 213 1.11 -3.99 17.10
CA ASN A 213 2.10 -3.45 18.04
C ASN A 213 1.57 -3.34 19.47
N ASP A 214 0.28 -3.05 19.64
CA ASP A 214 -0.35 -2.94 20.97
C ASP A 214 -0.64 -4.32 21.59
N ALA A 215 -1.09 -5.28 20.78
CA ALA A 215 -1.45 -6.63 21.24
C ALA A 215 -0.23 -7.54 21.44
N PHE A 216 0.88 -7.29 20.73
CA PHE A 216 2.09 -8.09 20.80
C PHE A 216 3.33 -7.19 20.94
N PRO A 217 3.49 -6.50 22.10
CA PRO A 217 4.66 -5.67 22.32
C PRO A 217 5.92 -6.52 22.23
N ALA A 218 6.93 -6.00 21.52
CA ALA A 218 8.24 -6.64 21.47
C ALA A 218 8.73 -6.86 22.92
N LYS A 219 9.21 -8.07 23.23
CA LYS A 219 9.88 -8.32 24.51
C LYS A 219 11.05 -7.35 24.61
N ASN A 220 10.92 -6.31 25.43
CA ASN A 220 12.02 -5.40 25.74
C ASN A 220 13.21 -6.25 26.23
N THR A 221 14.28 -6.31 25.44
CA THR A 221 15.59 -6.84 25.83
C THR A 221 16.30 -5.86 26.78
N ALA A 222 15.58 -5.31 27.75
CA ALA A 222 16.06 -4.28 28.68
C ALA A 222 15.51 -4.53 30.09
N SER A 223 15.84 -5.69 30.66
CA SER A 223 15.83 -5.90 32.12
C SER A 223 16.76 -7.04 32.56
N ALA A 224 17.88 -7.23 31.86
CA ALA A 224 18.99 -8.00 32.41
C ALA A 224 20.01 -7.01 32.99
N THR A 225 19.61 -6.29 34.05
CA THR A 225 20.58 -5.73 34.98
C THR A 225 21.12 -6.94 35.75
N PRO A 226 22.40 -7.34 35.58
CA PRO A 226 22.96 -8.36 36.46
C PRO A 226 22.86 -7.85 37.90
N PRO A 227 22.53 -8.70 38.89
CA PRO A 227 22.56 -8.28 40.28
C PRO A 227 23.97 -7.80 40.60
N ASN A 228 24.07 -6.56 41.07
CA ASN A 228 25.27 -6.05 41.73
C ASN A 228 25.68 -7.06 42.81
N MET A 229 26.72 -7.86 42.55
CA MET A 229 27.49 -8.50 43.60
C MET A 229 28.35 -7.42 44.25
N LEU A 230 27.72 -6.66 45.15
CA LEU A 230 28.40 -5.90 46.19
C LEU A 230 28.08 -6.57 47.53
N THR A 231 29.02 -7.37 48.01
CA THR A 231 29.36 -7.62 49.42
C THR A 231 30.61 -8.50 49.40
N GLN A 232 31.76 -7.92 49.73
CA GLN A 232 32.45 -8.04 51.02
C GLN A 232 33.24 -9.35 51.14
#